data_AF-A0AAN8QHE0-F1
#
_entry.id   AF-A0AAN8QHE0-F1
#
_cell.length_a   1.000
_cell.length_b   1.000
_cell.length_c   1.000
_cell.angle_alpha   90.00
_cell.angle_beta   90.00
_cell.angle_gamma   90.00
#
_symmetry.space_group_name_H-M   'P 1'
#
loop_
_entity.id
_entity.type
_entity.pdbx_description
1 polymer ?
#
loop_
_entity_poly.entity_id
_entity_poly.type
_entity_poly.pdbx_seq_one_letter_code
_entity_poly.pdbx_strand_id
1 'polypeptide(L)'
;MFLLLIPATTLGLGTWQVKRQEWKMQLIAELRSFTSAEPISLPIDPLELNDLQYRRVKVRGRYDHSKEMYILPRSPVDPEKEAREVGQLSSSGETGANVVTPFYCTDLGITILVNRGYVPRKKIKPETRMKGQVDDEAD
;
A
#
# COMPACT_ATOMS: atom_id res chain seq x y z
N MET A 1 6.91 35.34 35.45
CA MET A 1 6.00 34.95 34.35
C MET A 1 6.58 33.84 33.46
N PHE A 2 7.87 33.88 33.06
CA PHE A 2 8.47 32.84 32.20
C PHE A 2 8.69 31.45 32.83
N LEU A 3 8.76 31.34 34.17
CA LEU A 3 9.05 30.07 34.87
C LEU A 3 7.95 28.99 34.68
N LEU A 4 6.70 29.39 34.49
CA LEU A 4 5.56 28.46 34.33
C LEU A 4 5.29 28.05 32.88
N LEU A 5 5.93 28.72 31.91
CA LEU A 5 5.75 28.44 30.49
C LEU A 5 6.26 27.04 30.12
N ILE A 6 7.44 26.70 30.63
CA ILE A 6 8.11 25.42 30.38
C ILE A 6 7.27 24.24 30.92
N PRO A 7 6.85 24.20 32.20
CA PRO A 7 6.03 23.10 32.70
C PRO A 7 4.64 23.04 32.05
N ALA A 8 4.02 24.18 31.72
CA ALA A 8 2.72 24.18 31.03
C ALA A 8 2.82 23.57 29.62
N THR A 9 3.87 23.93 28.87
CA THR A 9 4.10 23.41 27.52
C THR A 9 4.49 21.94 27.51
N THR A 10 5.34 21.48 28.44
CA THR A 10 5.73 20.07 28.52
C THR A 10 4.58 19.16 28.95
N LEU A 11 3.72 19.61 29.87
CA LEU A 11 2.50 18.87 30.25
C LEU A 11 1.50 18.79 29.08
N GLY A 12 1.31 19.89 28.36
CA GLY A 12 0.47 19.91 27.15
C GLY A 12 0.99 18.97 26.08
N LEU A 13 2.30 19.04 25.79
CA LEU A 13 2.95 18.15 24.82
C LEU A 13 2.92 16.68 25.26
N GLY A 14 3.18 16.40 26.54
CA GLY A 14 3.12 15.04 27.08
C GLY A 14 1.73 14.43 26.94
N THR A 15 0.69 15.18 27.28
CA THR A 15 -0.70 14.74 27.11
C THR A 15 -1.04 14.49 25.64
N TRP A 16 -0.56 15.34 24.74
CA TRP A 16 -0.76 15.16 23.30
C TRP A 16 -0.03 13.93 22.76
N GLN A 17 1.20 13.67 23.19
CA GLN A 17 1.96 12.48 22.79
C GLN A 17 1.22 11.20 23.16
N VAL A 18 0.66 11.11 24.36
CA VAL A 18 -0.14 9.94 24.81
C VAL A 18 -1.39 9.77 23.95
N LYS A 19 -2.18 10.84 23.76
CA LYS A 19 -3.38 10.79 22.89
C LYS A 19 -3.04 10.40 21.45
N ARG A 20 -1.93 10.92 20.92
CA ARG A 20 -1.46 10.59 19.58
C ARG A 20 -1.02 9.14 19.47
N GLN A 21 -0.39 8.60 20.51
CA GLN A 21 -0.02 7.18 20.57
C GLN A 21 -1.27 6.31 20.58
N GLU A 22 -2.26 6.60 21.43
CA GLU A 22 -3.51 5.85 21.51
C GLU A 22 -4.24 5.83 20.15
N TRP A 23 -4.39 6.99 19.52
CA TRP A 23 -4.97 7.11 18.18
C TRP A 23 -4.22 6.24 17.15
N LYS A 24 -2.88 6.33 17.12
CA LYS A 24 -2.06 5.49 16.22
C LYS A 24 -2.24 3.99 16.49
N MET A 25 -2.33 3.58 17.75
CA MET A 25 -2.55 2.18 18.09
C MET A 25 -3.92 1.67 17.63
N GLN A 26 -4.96 2.50 17.75
CA GLN A 26 -6.30 2.17 17.24
C GLN A 26 -6.29 1.98 15.72
N LEU A 27 -5.68 2.91 14.98
CA LEU A 27 -5.50 2.79 13.52
C LEU A 27 -4.79 1.49 13.13
N ILE A 28 -3.68 1.16 13.80
CA ILE A 28 -2.92 -0.07 13.53
C ILE A 28 -3.78 -1.30 13.82
N ALA A 29 -4.56 -1.29 14.90
CA ALA A 29 -5.45 -2.41 15.23
C ALA A 29 -6.54 -2.60 14.17
N GLU A 30 -7.15 -1.51 13.70
CA GLU A 30 -8.15 -1.53 12.62
C GLU A 30 -7.56 -2.07 11.31
N LEU A 31 -6.43 -1.53 10.86
CA LEU A 31 -5.71 -2.00 9.67
C LEU A 31 -5.34 -3.49 9.76
N ARG A 32 -4.90 -3.94 10.94
CA ARG A 32 -4.61 -5.36 11.19
C ARG A 32 -5.88 -6.20 11.09
N SER A 33 -7.01 -5.73 11.61
CA SER A 33 -8.28 -6.46 11.51
C SER A 33 -8.71 -6.63 10.04
N PHE A 34 -8.51 -5.62 9.20
CA PHE A 34 -8.85 -5.69 7.78
C PHE A 34 -7.90 -6.57 6.97
N THR A 35 -6.60 -6.48 7.25
CA THR A 35 -5.57 -7.25 6.54
C THR A 35 -5.57 -8.73 6.94
N SER A 36 -5.96 -9.05 8.18
CA SER A 36 -6.04 -10.44 8.66
C SER A 36 -7.39 -11.12 8.44
N ALA A 37 -8.45 -10.35 8.13
CA ALA A 37 -9.76 -10.90 7.83
C ALA A 37 -9.75 -11.83 6.61
N GLU A 38 -10.72 -12.74 6.58
CA GLU A 38 -10.92 -13.63 5.44
C GLU A 38 -11.23 -12.83 4.16
N PRO A 39 -10.63 -13.21 3.02
CA PRO A 39 -10.91 -12.54 1.76
C PRO A 39 -12.38 -12.69 1.36
N ILE A 40 -12.99 -11.57 1.00
CA ILE A 40 -14.38 -11.53 0.51
C ILE A 40 -14.43 -11.38 -1.01
N SER A 41 -15.58 -11.65 -1.62
CA SER A 41 -15.79 -11.29 -3.03
C SER A 41 -15.88 -9.76 -3.18
N LEU A 42 -15.37 -9.23 -4.28
CA LEU A 42 -15.43 -7.80 -4.56
C LEU A 42 -16.90 -7.37 -4.82
N PRO A 43 -17.46 -6.41 -4.06
CA PRO A 43 -18.80 -5.89 -4.34
C PRO A 43 -18.78 -4.99 -5.59
N ILE A 44 -19.95 -4.88 -6.23
CA ILE A 44 -20.12 -4.10 -7.46
C ILE A 44 -20.42 -2.62 -7.15
N ASP A 45 -21.00 -2.34 -5.98
CA ASP A 45 -21.40 -0.98 -5.61
C ASP A 45 -20.18 -0.13 -5.18
N PRO A 46 -19.86 0.97 -5.90
CA PRO A 46 -18.79 1.89 -5.54
C PRO A 46 -18.91 2.48 -4.12
N LEU A 47 -20.12 2.55 -3.57
CA LEU A 47 -20.35 3.12 -2.24
C LEU A 47 -19.77 2.24 -1.14
N GLU A 48 -19.84 0.91 -1.32
CA GLU A 48 -19.30 -0.09 -0.38
C GLU A 48 -17.76 -0.17 -0.44
N LEU A 49 -17.12 0.27 -1.53
CA LEU A 49 -15.67 0.19 -1.68
C LEU A 49 -14.90 1.08 -0.68
N ASN A 50 -15.49 2.18 -0.21
CA ASN A 50 -14.82 3.08 0.74
C ASN A 50 -14.54 2.38 2.07
N ASP A 51 -15.47 1.55 2.53
CA ASP A 51 -15.35 0.80 3.79
C ASP A 51 -14.49 -0.47 3.64
N LEU A 52 -14.11 -0.82 2.41
CA LEU A 52 -13.28 -1.99 2.10
C LEU A 52 -11.81 -1.64 1.90
N GLN A 53 -11.38 -0.44 2.28
CA GLN A 53 -9.97 -0.07 2.20
C GLN A 53 -9.10 -1.06 2.99
N TYR A 54 -8.05 -1.60 2.36
CA TYR A 54 -7.15 -2.61 2.93
C TYR A 54 -7.79 -3.97 3.25
N ARG A 55 -9.06 -4.21 2.88
CA ARG A 55 -9.66 -5.55 2.97
C ARG A 55 -9.12 -6.44 1.87
N ARG A 56 -8.91 -7.71 2.22
CA ARG A 56 -8.54 -8.74 1.26
C ARG A 56 -9.77 -9.11 0.44
N VAL A 57 -9.58 -9.20 -0.87
CA VAL A 57 -10.62 -9.64 -1.82
C VAL A 57 -10.11 -10.78 -2.68
N LYS A 58 -11.02 -11.64 -3.13
CA LYS A 58 -10.77 -12.67 -4.15
C LYS A 58 -11.54 -12.31 -5.42
N VAL A 59 -10.87 -12.41 -6.55
CA VAL A 59 -11.44 -12.11 -7.86
C VAL A 59 -10.83 -13.08 -8.86
N ARG A 60 -11.67 -13.65 -9.73
CA ARG A 60 -11.22 -14.49 -10.84
C ARG A 60 -11.29 -13.72 -12.15
N GLY A 61 -10.29 -13.90 -13.01
CA GLY A 61 -10.23 -13.18 -14.26
C GLY A 61 -8.88 -13.19 -14.96
N ARG A 62 -8.66 -12.22 -15.85
CA ARG A 62 -7.45 -12.14 -16.68
C ARG A 62 -6.83 -10.75 -16.67
N TYR A 63 -5.51 -10.71 -16.71
CA TYR A 63 -4.74 -9.47 -16.85
C TYR A 63 -4.70 -9.00 -18.31
N ASP A 64 -4.96 -7.72 -18.55
CA ASP A 64 -4.73 -7.08 -19.84
C ASP A 64 -3.33 -6.45 -19.84
N HIS A 65 -2.31 -7.27 -20.14
CA HIS A 65 -0.91 -6.83 -20.20
C HIS A 65 -0.64 -5.81 -21.32
N SER A 66 -1.55 -5.67 -22.30
CA SER A 66 -1.42 -4.67 -23.37
C SER A 66 -1.60 -3.24 -22.86
N LYS A 67 -2.30 -3.06 -21.74
CA LYS A 67 -2.61 -1.77 -21.11
C LYS A 67 -1.90 -1.58 -19.77
N GLU A 68 -0.76 -2.25 -19.59
CA GLU A 68 0.03 -2.14 -18.38
C GLU A 68 0.63 -0.73 -18.21
N MET A 69 0.61 -0.23 -16.97
CA MET A 69 1.04 1.11 -16.60
C MET A 69 2.14 1.05 -15.54
N TYR A 70 3.04 2.02 -15.56
CA TYR A 70 4.15 2.13 -14.61
C TYR A 70 4.06 3.44 -13.81
N ILE A 71 4.04 3.33 -12.48
CA ILE A 71 4.11 4.50 -11.60
C ILE A 71 5.56 4.68 -11.16
N LEU A 72 6.19 5.80 -11.56
CA LEU A 72 7.60 6.11 -11.33
C LEU A 72 7.79 7.57 -10.88
N PRO A 73 8.89 7.91 -10.18
CA PRO A 73 9.83 6.99 -9.54
C PRO A 73 9.24 6.46 -8.23
N ARG A 74 9.46 5.18 -7.94
CA ARG A 74 9.15 4.58 -6.63
C ARG A 74 10.42 4.03 -6.00
N SER A 75 10.57 4.20 -4.70
CA SER A 75 11.61 3.53 -3.93
C SER A 75 11.09 2.16 -3.45
N PRO A 76 11.96 1.15 -3.33
CA PRO A 76 11.58 -0.12 -2.70
C PRO A 76 11.20 0.14 -1.24
N VAL A 77 10.13 -0.50 -0.78
CA VAL A 77 9.72 -0.50 0.63
C VAL A 77 10.41 -1.71 1.26
N ASP A 78 11.46 -1.45 2.04
CA ASP A 78 12.20 -2.46 2.78
C ASP A 78 12.21 -2.06 4.26
N PRO A 79 11.48 -2.78 5.13
CA PRO A 79 11.36 -2.43 6.55
C PRO A 79 12.71 -2.40 7.28
N GLU A 80 13.64 -3.29 6.93
CA GLU A 80 14.95 -3.35 7.59
C GLU A 80 15.84 -2.20 7.15
N LYS A 81 15.83 -1.88 5.84
CA LYS A 81 16.56 -0.74 5.30
C LYS A 81 15.99 0.57 5.82
N GLU A 82 14.67 0.74 5.81
CA GLU A 82 14.00 1.92 6.33
C GLU A 82 14.32 2.13 7.81
N ALA A 83 14.30 1.07 8.63
CA ALA A 83 14.66 1.15 10.05
C ALA A 83 16.12 1.59 10.29
N ARG A 84 17.06 1.16 9.43
CA ARG A 84 18.48 1.54 9.50
C ARG A 84 18.74 2.96 9.00
N GLU A 85 17.96 3.42 8.04
CA GLU A 85 18.10 4.73 7.41
C GLU A 85 17.26 5.83 8.08
N VAL A 86 16.49 5.52 9.14
CA VAL A 86 15.72 6.52 9.90
C VAL A 86 16.63 7.64 10.41
N GLY A 87 16.37 8.87 9.97
CA GLY A 87 17.13 10.06 10.37
C GLY A 87 18.36 10.37 9.52
N GLN A 88 18.64 9.57 8.48
CA GLN A 88 19.68 9.90 7.50
C GLN A 88 19.14 10.88 6.45
N LEU A 89 19.91 11.92 6.13
CA LEU A 89 19.56 12.94 5.12
C LEU A 89 19.64 12.42 3.68
N SER A 90 20.20 11.24 3.45
CA SER A 90 20.44 10.67 2.13
C SER A 90 19.93 9.22 2.07
N SER A 91 18.74 9.02 1.47
CA SER A 91 18.29 7.67 1.12
C SER A 91 19.06 7.19 -0.10
N SER A 92 19.67 6.01 -0.01
CA SER A 92 20.42 5.42 -1.13
C SER A 92 19.48 4.95 -2.26
N GLY A 93 19.24 5.86 -3.22
CA GLY A 93 19.40 5.74 -4.69
C GLY A 93 18.59 4.74 -5.53
N GLU A 94 18.04 3.66 -4.95
CA GLU A 94 17.37 2.65 -5.74
C GLU A 94 15.95 3.08 -6.10
N THR A 95 15.77 3.46 -7.37
CA THR A 95 14.46 3.80 -7.93
C THR A 95 13.98 2.67 -8.82
N GLY A 96 12.66 2.52 -8.87
CA GLY A 96 11.95 1.55 -9.69
C GLY A 96 10.55 2.03 -10.00
N ALA A 97 9.66 1.09 -10.31
CA ALA A 97 8.28 1.35 -10.65
C ALA A 97 7.35 0.46 -9.86
N ASN A 98 6.13 0.93 -9.58
CA ASN A 98 5.03 0.01 -9.32
C ASN A 98 4.36 -0.33 -10.65
N VAL A 99 4.15 -1.61 -10.91
CA VAL A 99 3.45 -2.10 -12.10
C VAL A 99 1.97 -2.19 -11.79
N VAL A 100 1.14 -1.46 -12.54
CA VAL A 100 -0.31 -1.52 -12.44
C VAL A 100 -0.85 -2.09 -13.73
N THR A 101 -1.63 -3.16 -13.64
CA THR A 101 -2.20 -3.84 -14.81
C THR A 101 -3.71 -3.90 -14.66
N PRO A 102 -4.49 -3.53 -15.68
CA PRO A 102 -5.92 -3.78 -15.69
C PRO A 102 -6.21 -5.27 -15.61
N PHE A 103 -7.19 -5.65 -14.79
CA PHE A 103 -7.63 -7.01 -14.59
C PHE A 103 -9.13 -7.09 -14.85
N TYR A 104 -9.53 -7.91 -15.82
CA TYR A 104 -10.91 -8.13 -16.17
C TYR A 104 -11.47 -9.27 -15.32
N CYS A 105 -12.39 -8.95 -14.41
CA CYS A 105 -13.05 -9.92 -13.54
C CYS A 105 -14.13 -10.66 -14.32
N THR A 106 -13.95 -11.97 -14.56
CA THR A 106 -14.90 -12.78 -15.35
C THR A 106 -16.25 -12.96 -14.64
N ASP A 107 -16.23 -13.04 -13.31
CA ASP A 107 -17.45 -13.23 -12.50
C ASP A 107 -18.32 -11.97 -12.40
N LEU A 108 -17.70 -10.79 -12.42
CA LEU A 108 -18.36 -9.50 -12.18
C LEU A 108 -18.55 -8.68 -13.47
N GLY A 109 -17.86 -9.03 -14.56
CA GLY A 109 -17.91 -8.32 -15.83
C GLY A 109 -17.29 -6.92 -15.83
N ILE A 110 -16.54 -6.57 -14.78
CA ILE A 110 -15.89 -5.26 -14.61
C ILE A 110 -14.37 -5.37 -14.75
N THR A 111 -13.73 -4.26 -15.09
CA THR A 111 -12.26 -4.13 -15.11
C THR A 111 -11.79 -3.33 -13.90
N ILE A 112 -10.87 -3.91 -13.13
CA ILE A 112 -10.22 -3.26 -11.99
C ILE A 112 -8.75 -2.98 -12.28
N LEU A 113 -8.13 -2.06 -11.54
CA LEU A 113 -6.70 -1.81 -11.61
C LEU A 113 -6.00 -2.55 -10.47
N VAL A 114 -5.08 -3.45 -10.80
CA VAL A 114 -4.32 -4.21 -9.81
C VAL A 114 -2.89 -3.70 -9.78
N ASN A 115 -2.46 -3.20 -8.62
CA ASN A 115 -1.05 -2.91 -8.37
C ASN A 115 -0.33 -4.22 -8.02
N ARG A 116 0.54 -4.67 -8.93
CA ARG A 116 1.25 -5.95 -8.86
C ARG A 116 2.56 -5.88 -8.08
N GLY A 117 2.88 -4.69 -7.57
CA GLY A 117 4.04 -4.47 -6.72
C GLY A 117 5.20 -3.77 -7.42
N TYR A 118 6.29 -3.66 -6.67
CA TYR A 118 7.49 -2.94 -7.06
C TYR A 118 8.39 -3.78 -7.98
N VAL A 119 8.93 -3.13 -9.02
CA VAL A 119 10.00 -3.66 -9.85
C VAL A 119 11.18 -2.68 -9.90
N PRO A 120 12.43 -3.17 -9.76
CA PRO A 120 13.62 -2.33 -9.96
C PRO A 120 13.67 -1.75 -11.36
N ARG A 121 14.31 -0.58 -11.55
CA ARG A 121 14.38 0.10 -12.86
C ARG A 121 14.90 -0.76 -14.01
N LYS A 122 15.80 -1.70 -13.73
CA LYS A 122 16.35 -2.65 -14.73
C LYS A 122 15.34 -3.70 -15.19
N LYS A 123 14.24 -3.91 -14.43
CA LYS A 123 13.23 -4.95 -14.65
C LYS A 123 11.83 -4.41 -14.99
N ILE A 124 11.73 -3.13 -15.38
CA ILE A 124 10.45 -2.52 -15.74
C ILE A 124 9.85 -3.21 -16.98
N LYS A 125 10.68 -3.49 -17.99
CA LYS A 125 10.24 -4.06 -19.25
C LYS A 125 9.60 -5.44 -19.06
N PRO A 126 8.43 -5.73 -19.68
CA PRO A 126 7.72 -7.00 -19.53
C PRO A 126 8.58 -8.23 -19.81
N GLU A 127 9.40 -8.18 -20.86
CA GLU A 127 10.33 -9.22 -21.31
C GLU A 127 11.33 -9.65 -20.22
N THR A 128 11.69 -8.76 -19.30
CA THR A 128 12.64 -9.04 -18.21
C THR A 128 12.01 -9.72 -17.00
N ARG A 129 10.68 -9.95 -17.03
CA ARG A 129 9.90 -10.50 -15.91
C ARG A 129 8.80 -11.47 -16.36
N MET A 130 9.16 -12.47 -17.17
CA MET A 130 8.21 -13.48 -17.67
C MET A 130 7.41 -14.20 -16.57
N LYS A 131 8.00 -14.43 -15.39
CA LYS A 131 7.27 -15.01 -14.24
C LYS A 131 6.06 -14.16 -13.79
N GLY A 132 6.10 -12.87 -14.08
CA GLY A 132 5.00 -11.94 -13.84
C GLY A 132 4.12 -11.72 -15.08
N GLN A 133 4.26 -12.43 -16.20
CA GLN A 133 3.35 -12.29 -17.34
C GLN A 133 2.45 -13.51 -17.38
N VAL A 134 1.44 -13.53 -16.51
CA VAL A 134 0.46 -14.63 -16.46
C VAL A 134 -0.62 -14.31 -17.49
N ASP A 135 -0.66 -15.06 -18.57
CA ASP A 135 -1.66 -14.91 -19.65
C ASP A 135 -2.93 -15.76 -19.40
N ASP A 136 -2.82 -16.74 -18.50
CA ASP A 136 -3.93 -17.61 -18.10
C ASP A 136 -4.84 -16.93 -17.06
N GLU A 137 -5.99 -17.56 -16.82
CA GLU A 137 -6.95 -17.12 -15.81
C GLU A 137 -6.33 -17.24 -14.41
N ALA A 138 -6.41 -16.15 -13.65
CA ALA A 138 -5.88 -16.04 -12.29
C ALA A 138 -7.03 -15.87 -11.28
N ASP A 139 -6.84 -16.46 -10.09
CA ASP A 139 -7.77 -16.47 -8.95
C ASP A 139 -7.19 -15.75 -7.72
#